data_AF-A0A850SLC0-F1
#
_entry.id   AF-A0A850SLC0-F1
#
_cell.length_a   1.000
_cell.length_b   1.000
_cell.length_c   1.000
_cell.angle_alpha   90.00
_cell.angle_beta   90.00
_cell.angle_gamma   90.00
#
_symmetry.space_group_name_H-M   'P 1'
#
loop_
_entity.id
_entity.type
_entity.pdbx_description
1 polymer ?
#
loop_
_entity_poly.entity_id
_entity_poly.type
_entity_poly.pdbx_seq_one_letter_code
_entity_poly.pdbx_strand_id
1 'polypeptide(L)'
;MFLRAATSFLALAAAAGLSGCDTVRASNAFSATGLLVDGATSGGVVVNDRRRTRDGDGVVSINVGRLSLSSERNETIAFGMNRAPVRAATGWSRSRDTFDLRLSDPIAIGVTNWIVQGPFDAQRTHAFTSCLQTLGIWFWERTGFLLNNCDMRDATRDPDITNAILNSVGGDNRNWNDFSNLIGFDPGRINIYWINTVEGATTTGWSDFGGRIVMGRNTGFELLVHEIGHGFSLFHPVACGGATANWDDTNIMAPCSATREFVTEGQNFRMHFNPASSVNALYGARPGAPTEDCQNAGETAACPAVERRLWDDGAFLAN
;
A
#
# COMPACT_ATOMS: atom_id res chain seq x y z
N MET A 1 44.29 40.78 -61.59
CA MET A 1 43.67 39.48 -61.87
C MET A 1 44.13 38.51 -60.80
N PHE A 2 43.39 38.42 -59.68
CA PHE A 2 43.71 37.50 -58.57
C PHE A 2 42.47 36.64 -58.31
N LEU A 3 42.55 35.37 -58.70
CA LEU A 3 41.56 34.35 -58.41
C LEU A 3 41.74 33.90 -56.95
N ARG A 4 40.73 34.08 -56.10
CA ARG A 4 40.65 33.43 -54.78
C ARG A 4 39.89 32.12 -54.91
N ALA A 5 40.56 31.01 -54.65
CA ALA A 5 39.94 29.70 -54.50
C ALA A 5 39.19 29.64 -53.16
N ALA A 6 37.89 29.39 -53.19
CA ALA A 6 37.08 29.12 -52.01
C ALA A 6 37.18 27.64 -51.67
N THR A 7 37.92 27.32 -50.60
CA THR A 7 38.01 25.98 -50.04
C THR A 7 36.77 25.72 -49.19
N SER A 8 35.80 24.99 -49.73
CA SER A 8 34.64 24.51 -48.96
C SER A 8 35.06 23.40 -48.01
N PHE A 9 35.18 23.69 -46.72
CA PHE A 9 35.27 22.68 -45.67
C PHE A 9 33.87 22.10 -45.43
N LEU A 10 33.65 20.86 -45.86
CA LEU A 10 32.56 20.03 -45.33
C LEU A 10 32.85 19.75 -43.86
N ALA A 11 32.11 20.40 -42.95
CA ALA A 11 32.05 19.98 -41.57
C ALA A 11 31.20 18.70 -41.49
N LEU A 12 31.86 17.54 -41.37
CA LEU A 12 31.21 16.31 -40.92
C LEU A 12 30.83 16.53 -39.44
N ALA A 13 29.59 16.95 -39.19
CA ALA A 13 29.02 16.88 -37.85
C ALA A 13 28.85 15.40 -37.51
N ALA A 14 29.82 14.83 -36.81
CA ALA A 14 29.65 13.55 -36.15
C ALA A 14 28.50 13.71 -35.15
N ALA A 15 27.35 13.13 -35.47
CA ALA A 15 26.29 12.91 -34.52
C ALA A 15 26.83 11.94 -33.45
N ALA A 16 27.48 12.50 -32.44
CA ALA A 16 27.67 11.81 -31.17
C ALA A 16 26.26 11.46 -30.69
N GLY A 17 25.87 10.20 -30.90
CA GLY A 17 24.60 9.68 -30.44
C GLY A 17 24.48 9.96 -28.96
N LEU A 18 23.63 10.93 -28.60
CA LEU A 18 23.31 11.23 -27.23
C LEU A 18 22.77 9.95 -26.61
N SER A 19 23.63 9.26 -25.85
CA SER A 19 23.30 8.10 -25.02
C SER A 19 22.42 8.57 -23.86
N GLY A 20 21.20 8.99 -24.16
CA GLY A 20 20.23 9.37 -23.16
C GLY A 20 19.66 8.11 -22.52
N CYS A 21 19.55 8.10 -21.20
CA CYS A 21 18.77 7.10 -20.50
C CYS A 21 17.28 7.36 -20.67
N ASP A 22 16.50 6.30 -20.53
CA ASP A 22 15.06 6.37 -20.47
C ASP A 22 14.64 7.09 -19.19
N THR A 23 13.50 7.76 -19.29
CA THR A 23 13.00 8.62 -18.22
C THR A 23 11.53 8.34 -17.98
N VAL A 24 11.14 8.23 -16.71
CA VAL A 24 9.73 8.27 -16.31
C VAL A 24 9.46 9.63 -15.67
N ARG A 25 8.46 10.34 -16.17
CA ARG A 25 8.00 11.63 -15.64
C ARG A 25 6.77 11.38 -14.80
N ALA A 26 6.96 11.29 -13.48
CA ALA A 26 5.88 11.16 -12.52
C ALA A 26 5.27 12.54 -12.26
N SER A 27 3.99 12.71 -12.60
CA SER A 27 3.22 13.93 -12.32
C SER A 27 2.28 13.73 -11.12
N ASN A 28 1.81 14.84 -10.53
CA ASN A 28 1.09 14.86 -9.25
C ASN A 28 1.94 14.31 -8.08
N ALA A 29 3.26 14.46 -8.15
CA ALA A 29 4.17 14.11 -7.07
C ALA A 29 4.05 15.09 -5.90
N PHE A 30 4.28 14.58 -4.69
CA PHE A 30 4.35 15.36 -3.46
C PHE A 30 5.51 14.80 -2.62
N SER A 31 6.49 15.64 -2.29
CA SER A 31 7.70 15.36 -1.50
C SER A 31 8.62 14.26 -2.05
N ALA A 32 8.14 13.03 -2.19
CA ALA A 32 8.92 11.85 -2.59
C ALA A 32 8.17 10.99 -3.61
N THR A 33 8.88 10.52 -4.63
CA THR A 33 8.38 9.56 -5.62
C THR A 33 9.35 8.40 -5.78
N GLY A 34 8.80 7.19 -5.83
CA GLY A 34 9.54 5.95 -6.01
C GLY A 34 8.95 5.13 -7.15
N LEU A 35 9.80 4.42 -7.90
CA LEU A 35 9.44 3.54 -9.00
C LEU A 35 10.02 2.14 -8.77
N LEU A 36 9.20 1.12 -9.01
CA LEU A 36 9.63 -0.22 -9.37
C LEU A 36 9.51 -0.34 -10.89
N VAL A 37 10.59 -0.76 -11.56
CA VAL A 37 10.70 -0.75 -13.02
C VAL A 37 11.07 -2.13 -13.54
N ASP A 38 10.25 -2.62 -14.48
CA ASP A 38 10.44 -3.90 -15.14
C ASP A 38 10.84 -3.71 -16.61
N GLY A 39 11.71 -4.56 -17.12
CA GLY A 39 12.14 -4.54 -18.51
C GLY A 39 13.38 -5.40 -18.72
N ALA A 40 14.19 -5.10 -19.73
CA ALA A 40 15.48 -5.74 -19.94
C ALA A 40 16.57 -4.70 -20.18
N THR A 41 17.78 -4.94 -19.67
CA THR A 41 18.95 -4.10 -20.01
C THR A 41 19.36 -4.29 -21.48
N SER A 42 20.27 -3.47 -21.98
CA SER A 42 20.81 -3.60 -23.36
C SER A 42 21.48 -4.94 -23.64
N GLY A 43 21.90 -5.68 -22.61
CA GLY A 43 22.44 -7.04 -22.73
C GLY A 43 21.39 -8.15 -22.68
N GLY A 44 20.09 -7.81 -22.63
CA GLY A 44 18.99 -8.77 -22.52
C GLY A 44 18.74 -9.30 -21.11
N VAL A 45 19.47 -8.83 -20.09
CA VAL A 45 19.24 -9.23 -18.70
C VAL A 45 17.92 -8.64 -18.21
N VAL A 46 17.01 -9.52 -17.78
CA VAL A 46 15.72 -9.15 -17.19
C VAL A 46 15.94 -8.28 -15.96
N VAL A 47 15.11 -7.25 -15.86
CA VAL A 47 15.00 -6.33 -14.75
C VAL A 47 13.61 -6.53 -14.19
N ASN A 48 13.53 -6.95 -12.94
CA ASN A 48 12.29 -7.07 -12.17
C ASN A 48 12.41 -6.16 -10.95
N ASP A 49 11.43 -5.29 -10.74
CA ASP A 49 11.32 -4.39 -9.60
C ASP A 49 12.55 -3.51 -9.35
N ARG A 50 13.21 -3.03 -10.41
CA ARG A 50 14.35 -2.12 -10.23
C ARG A 50 13.89 -0.82 -9.63
N ARG A 51 14.37 -0.58 -8.42
CA ARG A 51 14.15 0.63 -7.64
C ARG A 51 14.75 1.89 -8.27
N ARG A 52 13.95 2.96 -8.28
CA ARG A 52 14.42 4.35 -8.44
C ARG A 52 13.61 5.27 -7.54
N THR A 53 14.26 6.22 -6.88
CA THR A 53 13.56 7.25 -6.08
C THR A 53 14.04 8.63 -6.46
N ARG A 54 13.18 9.63 -6.26
CA ARG A 54 13.51 11.03 -6.39
C ARG A 54 12.54 11.90 -5.60
N ASP A 55 13.09 12.88 -4.92
CA ASP A 55 12.29 13.88 -4.20
C ASP A 55 11.87 15.03 -5.12
N GLY A 56 10.71 15.62 -4.84
CA GLY A 56 10.16 16.77 -5.53
C GLY A 56 8.64 16.79 -5.62
N ASP A 57 8.12 17.95 -6.00
CA ASP A 57 6.69 18.22 -6.14
C ASP A 57 6.29 18.43 -7.61
N GLY A 58 5.02 18.17 -7.93
CA GLY A 58 4.46 18.42 -9.25
C GLY A 58 4.89 17.37 -10.27
N VAL A 59 5.90 17.69 -11.09
CA VAL A 59 6.43 16.77 -12.12
C VAL A 59 7.89 16.43 -11.82
N VAL A 60 8.14 15.16 -11.50
CA VAL A 60 9.45 14.63 -11.16
C VAL A 60 9.93 13.70 -12.28
N SER A 61 11.10 13.96 -12.84
CA SER A 61 11.70 13.13 -13.89
C SER A 61 12.72 12.16 -13.29
N ILE A 62 12.52 10.85 -13.47
CA ILE A 62 13.35 9.81 -12.88
C ILE A 62 14.03 9.03 -13.99
N ASN A 63 15.37 8.97 -13.94
CA ASN A 63 16.17 8.21 -14.89
C ASN A 63 16.14 6.73 -14.50
N VAL A 64 15.68 5.87 -15.42
CA VAL A 64 15.52 4.42 -15.17
C VAL A 64 16.63 3.58 -15.84
N GLY A 65 17.64 4.24 -16.41
CA GLY A 65 18.68 3.62 -17.23
C GLY A 65 18.20 3.43 -18.66
N ARG A 66 18.90 2.59 -19.43
CA ARG A 66 18.47 2.17 -20.76
C ARG A 66 17.85 0.78 -20.67
N LEU A 67 16.57 0.70 -20.96
CA LEU A 67 15.76 -0.50 -20.93
C LEU A 67 15.33 -0.86 -22.35
N SER A 68 14.85 -2.08 -22.51
CA SER A 68 14.23 -2.62 -23.72
C SER A 68 13.18 -3.64 -23.30
N LEU A 69 12.38 -4.12 -24.25
CA LEU A 69 11.38 -5.14 -23.96
C LEU A 69 12.02 -6.41 -23.35
N SER A 70 11.52 -6.80 -22.18
CA SER A 70 11.71 -8.12 -21.58
C SER A 70 10.63 -9.09 -22.05
N SER A 71 10.96 -10.38 -22.05
CA SER A 71 10.03 -11.48 -22.26
C SER A 71 9.12 -11.75 -21.06
N GLU A 72 9.46 -11.24 -19.88
CA GLU A 72 8.69 -11.45 -18.66
C GLU A 72 7.66 -10.34 -18.46
N ARG A 73 8.12 -9.11 -18.22
CA ARG A 73 7.25 -7.95 -17.97
C ARG A 73 7.91 -6.64 -18.36
N ASN A 74 7.08 -5.68 -18.73
CA ASN A 74 7.49 -4.33 -19.11
C ASN A 74 6.51 -3.35 -18.52
N GLU A 75 6.81 -2.87 -17.33
CA GLU A 75 5.96 -1.90 -16.65
C GLU A 75 6.73 -1.01 -15.70
N THR A 76 6.01 -0.04 -15.16
CA THR A 76 6.45 0.76 -14.03
C THR A 76 5.33 0.87 -13.02
N ILE A 77 5.67 0.64 -11.76
CA ILE A 77 4.81 0.89 -10.60
C ILE A 77 5.37 2.11 -9.89
N ALA A 78 4.59 3.17 -9.78
CA ALA A 78 4.98 4.39 -9.08
C ALA A 78 4.25 4.52 -7.76
N PHE A 79 5.01 4.88 -6.74
CA PHE A 79 4.59 5.18 -5.38
C PHE A 79 4.91 6.64 -5.09
N GLY A 80 4.07 7.31 -4.31
CA GLY A 80 4.29 8.69 -3.92
C GLY A 80 3.69 9.00 -2.57
N MET A 81 4.28 9.96 -1.86
CA MET A 81 3.75 10.38 -0.58
C MET A 81 2.33 10.92 -0.75
N ASN A 82 1.40 10.37 0.03
CA ASN A 82 -0.02 10.70 -0.06
C ASN A 82 -0.61 10.57 -1.48
N ARG A 83 -0.18 9.54 -2.23
CA ARG A 83 -0.70 9.21 -3.57
C ARG A 83 -0.93 7.72 -3.68
N ALA A 84 -2.09 7.32 -4.21
CA ALA A 84 -2.34 5.90 -4.47
C ALA A 84 -1.35 5.41 -5.54
N PRO A 85 -0.69 4.25 -5.33
CA PRO A 85 0.26 3.72 -6.30
C PRO A 85 -0.37 3.55 -7.68
N VAL A 86 0.40 3.76 -8.74
CA VAL A 86 -0.07 3.63 -10.14
C VAL A 86 0.82 2.66 -10.89
N ARG A 87 0.19 1.74 -11.62
CA ARG A 87 0.85 0.74 -12.45
C ARG A 87 0.56 1.06 -13.91
N ALA A 88 1.58 1.07 -14.76
CA ALA A 88 1.44 1.30 -16.19
C ALA A 88 2.40 0.42 -17.00
N ALA A 89 1.89 -0.19 -18.07
CA ALA A 89 2.72 -0.88 -19.04
C ALA A 89 3.66 0.10 -19.75
N THR A 90 4.87 -0.36 -20.06
CA THR A 90 5.90 0.44 -20.72
C THR A 90 6.31 -0.21 -22.03
N GLY A 91 6.38 0.59 -23.09
CA GLY A 91 6.82 0.15 -24.41
C GLY A 91 8.31 0.35 -24.63
N TRP A 92 9.17 -0.14 -23.72
CA TRP A 92 10.61 0.09 -23.78
C TRP A 92 11.18 -0.26 -25.16
N SER A 93 11.93 0.64 -25.74
CA SER A 93 12.53 0.54 -27.08
C SER A 93 14.05 0.53 -26.97
N ARG A 94 14.74 0.29 -28.10
CA ARG A 94 16.21 0.45 -28.12
C ARG A 94 16.64 1.93 -28.17
N SER A 95 15.72 2.84 -28.49
CA SER A 95 15.94 4.28 -28.43
C SER A 95 15.70 4.83 -27.03
N ARG A 96 15.94 6.13 -26.84
CA ARG A 96 15.62 6.81 -25.58
C ARG A 96 14.10 6.96 -25.48
N ASP A 97 13.53 6.44 -24.42
CA ASP A 97 12.11 6.56 -24.12
C ASP A 97 11.83 7.60 -23.04
N THR A 98 10.63 8.18 -23.10
CA THR A 98 10.09 9.00 -22.02
C THR A 98 8.63 8.66 -21.82
N PHE A 99 8.28 8.20 -20.62
CA PHE A 99 6.91 7.86 -20.25
C PHE A 99 6.40 8.86 -19.23
N ASP A 100 5.25 9.46 -19.50
CA ASP A 100 4.54 10.27 -18.51
C ASP A 100 3.60 9.35 -17.71
N LEU A 101 3.74 9.40 -16.38
CA LEU A 101 2.92 8.63 -15.44
C LEU A 101 2.31 9.60 -14.44
N ARG A 102 0.99 9.65 -14.33
CA ARG A 102 0.34 10.52 -13.34
C ARG A 102 0.00 9.72 -12.10
N LEU A 103 0.57 10.10 -10.95
CA LEU A 103 0.20 9.54 -9.65
C LEU A 103 -1.27 9.86 -9.33
N SER A 104 -1.98 8.86 -8.82
CA SER A 104 -3.39 8.98 -8.46
C SER A 104 -3.55 9.74 -7.15
N ASP A 105 -4.66 10.46 -7.04
CA ASP A 105 -5.04 11.06 -5.75
C ASP A 105 -5.27 9.94 -4.73
N PRO A 106 -5.04 10.21 -3.44
CA PRO A 106 -5.18 9.19 -2.40
C PRO A 106 -6.62 8.67 -2.29
N ILE A 107 -6.76 7.38 -2.00
CA ILE A 107 -8.05 6.68 -1.92
C ILE A 107 -8.67 6.92 -0.54
N ALA A 108 -9.91 7.41 -0.56
CA ALA A 108 -10.72 7.64 0.62
C ALA A 108 -11.29 6.31 1.17
N ILE A 109 -10.91 5.96 2.39
CA ILE A 109 -11.39 4.80 3.13
C ILE A 109 -12.37 5.26 4.20
N GLY A 110 -13.62 4.80 4.11
CA GLY A 110 -14.66 5.10 5.09
C GLY A 110 -14.80 3.97 6.10
N VAL A 111 -14.70 4.29 7.38
CA VAL A 111 -14.85 3.29 8.46
C VAL A 111 -15.98 3.67 9.39
N THR A 112 -16.68 2.66 9.93
CA THR A 112 -17.74 2.82 10.94
C THR A 112 -17.34 2.04 12.18
N ASN A 113 -17.18 2.74 13.30
CA ASN A 113 -16.82 2.15 14.58
C ASN A 113 -18.09 1.96 15.43
N TRP A 114 -18.45 0.71 15.68
CA TRP A 114 -19.52 0.32 16.58
C TRP A 114 -18.94 0.10 17.97
N ILE A 115 -19.26 0.97 18.91
CA ILE A 115 -18.81 0.87 20.30
C ILE A 115 -19.80 0.00 21.06
N VAL A 116 -19.45 -1.27 21.27
CA VAL A 116 -20.34 -2.29 21.87
C VAL A 116 -20.11 -2.41 23.37
N GLN A 117 -18.88 -2.17 23.85
CA GLN A 117 -18.51 -2.32 25.27
C GLN A 117 -17.84 -1.07 25.85
N GLY A 118 -18.14 -0.79 27.13
CA GLY A 118 -17.48 0.22 27.97
C GLY A 118 -18.35 1.48 28.15
N PRO A 119 -17.93 2.46 28.97
CA PRO A 119 -18.51 3.79 28.87
C PRO A 119 -18.25 4.34 27.47
N PHE A 120 -19.32 4.66 26.72
CA PHE A 120 -19.24 5.06 25.32
C PHE A 120 -18.19 6.14 25.06
N ASP A 121 -18.16 7.20 25.86
CA ASP A 121 -17.24 8.33 25.65
C ASP A 121 -15.75 7.95 25.73
N ALA A 122 -15.40 7.05 26.65
CA ALA A 122 -14.02 6.59 26.83
C ALA A 122 -13.59 5.72 25.63
N GLN A 123 -14.43 4.75 25.26
CA GLN A 123 -14.11 3.84 24.15
C GLN A 123 -14.14 4.57 22.80
N ARG A 124 -15.05 5.53 22.61
CA ARG A 124 -15.08 6.41 21.43
C ARG A 124 -13.76 7.18 21.28
N THR A 125 -13.24 7.73 22.38
CA THR A 125 -11.96 8.46 22.37
C THR A 125 -10.80 7.55 21.99
N HIS A 126 -10.78 6.33 22.52
CA HIS A 126 -9.79 5.31 22.16
C HIS A 126 -9.86 4.95 20.67
N ALA A 127 -11.04 4.59 20.16
CA ALA A 127 -11.26 4.25 18.76
C ALA A 127 -10.87 5.39 17.80
N PHE A 128 -11.22 6.63 18.15
CA PHE A 128 -10.85 7.81 17.36
C PHE A 128 -9.33 7.99 17.30
N THR A 129 -8.63 7.79 18.42
CA THR A 129 -7.17 7.89 18.49
C THR A 129 -6.51 6.80 17.63
N SER A 130 -7.03 5.57 17.65
CA SER A 130 -6.56 4.50 16.75
C SER A 130 -6.75 4.86 15.28
N CYS A 131 -7.87 5.48 14.90
CA CYS A 131 -8.06 6.01 13.54
C CYS A 131 -6.99 7.05 13.17
N LEU A 132 -6.67 8.00 14.06
CA LEU A 132 -5.64 9.00 13.81
C LEU A 132 -4.24 8.38 13.66
N GLN A 133 -3.91 7.38 14.48
CA GLN A 133 -2.65 6.64 14.37
C GLN A 133 -2.55 5.91 13.02
N THR A 134 -3.61 5.22 12.60
CA THR A 134 -3.70 4.58 11.28
C THR A 134 -3.48 5.58 10.15
N LEU A 135 -4.12 6.75 10.22
CA LEU A 135 -3.93 7.81 9.21
C LEU A 135 -2.48 8.30 9.17
N GLY A 136 -1.85 8.48 10.33
CA GLY A 136 -0.45 8.88 10.44
C GLY A 136 0.48 7.88 9.76
N ILE A 137 0.33 6.59 10.08
CA ILE A 137 1.12 5.50 9.47
C ILE A 137 0.90 5.49 7.96
N TRP A 138 -0.34 5.50 7.47
CA TRP A 138 -0.61 5.53 6.03
C TRP A 138 0.01 6.71 5.28
N PHE A 139 0.02 7.88 5.90
CA PHE A 139 0.61 9.08 5.32
C PHE A 139 2.14 8.96 5.20
N TRP A 140 2.81 8.55 6.29
CA TRP A 140 4.27 8.43 6.31
C TRP A 140 4.77 7.28 5.44
N GLU A 141 4.05 6.16 5.46
CA GLU A 141 4.35 4.94 4.71
C GLU A 141 3.83 4.96 3.26
N ARG A 142 3.39 6.13 2.78
CA ARG A 142 3.10 6.37 1.34
C ARG A 142 2.07 5.39 0.79
N THR A 143 1.16 4.94 1.65
CA THR A 143 0.14 3.96 1.25
C THR A 143 -0.85 4.57 0.28
N GLY A 144 -0.97 5.90 0.25
CA GLY A 144 -1.91 6.57 -0.64
C GLY A 144 -3.37 6.36 -0.23
N PHE A 145 -3.61 6.04 1.04
CA PHE A 145 -4.93 6.03 1.66
C PHE A 145 -5.13 7.27 2.52
N LEU A 146 -6.39 7.67 2.67
CA LEU A 146 -6.83 8.63 3.67
C LEU A 146 -8.11 8.13 4.33
N LEU A 147 -8.26 8.40 5.62
CA LEU A 147 -9.52 8.19 6.30
C LEU A 147 -10.42 9.40 6.02
N ASN A 148 -11.43 9.22 5.16
CA ASN A 148 -12.36 10.30 4.86
C ASN A 148 -13.36 10.53 6.00
N ASN A 149 -13.68 9.48 6.75
CA ASN A 149 -14.59 9.49 7.87
C ASN A 149 -14.31 8.29 8.78
N CYS A 150 -14.08 8.58 10.05
CA CYS A 150 -14.05 7.60 11.13
C CYS A 150 -15.31 7.82 11.97
N ASP A 151 -16.42 7.21 11.52
CA ASP A 151 -17.74 7.37 12.13
C ASP A 151 -17.81 6.58 13.44
N MET A 152 -18.53 7.11 14.42
CA MET A 152 -18.61 6.56 15.78
C MET A 152 -20.06 6.33 16.17
N ARG A 153 -20.43 5.07 16.36
CA ARG A 153 -21.78 4.64 16.72
C ARG A 153 -21.79 4.06 18.12
N ASP A 154 -22.71 4.55 18.95
CA ASP A 154 -22.95 3.98 20.28
C ASP A 154 -23.87 2.77 20.15
N ALA A 155 -23.34 1.58 20.44
CA ALA A 155 -24.11 0.36 20.56
C ALA A 155 -24.10 -0.17 22.00
N THR A 156 -23.58 0.56 22.98
CA THR A 156 -23.36 0.08 24.36
C THR A 156 -24.64 -0.29 25.12
N ARG A 157 -25.80 0.10 24.58
CA ARG A 157 -27.13 -0.17 25.14
C ARG A 157 -28.00 -1.02 24.20
N ASP A 158 -27.41 -1.62 23.18
CA ASP A 158 -28.14 -2.46 22.25
C ASP A 158 -28.67 -3.72 22.98
N PRO A 159 -29.99 -3.98 22.96
CA PRO A 159 -30.59 -5.11 23.68
C PRO A 159 -30.18 -6.47 23.10
N ASP A 160 -29.69 -6.54 21.87
CA ASP A 160 -29.30 -7.78 21.19
C ASP A 160 -27.84 -8.17 21.48
N ILE A 161 -27.12 -7.40 22.30
CA ILE A 161 -25.77 -7.74 22.76
C ILE A 161 -25.80 -9.05 23.56
N THR A 162 -25.13 -10.06 23.04
CA THR A 162 -24.91 -11.34 23.73
C THR A 162 -23.49 -11.44 24.29
N ASN A 163 -23.27 -12.38 25.20
CA ASN A 163 -21.92 -12.70 25.69
C ASN A 163 -20.98 -13.17 24.57
N ALA A 164 -21.51 -13.78 23.50
CA ALA A 164 -20.73 -14.22 22.35
C ALA A 164 -20.23 -13.04 21.50
N ILE A 165 -21.06 -12.01 21.31
CA ILE A 165 -20.68 -10.74 20.67
C ILE A 165 -19.60 -10.04 21.49
N LEU A 166 -19.79 -9.94 22.82
CA LEU A 166 -18.84 -9.25 23.69
C LEU A 166 -17.48 -9.96 23.78
N ASN A 167 -17.48 -11.30 23.70
CA ASN A 167 -16.28 -12.12 23.89
C ASN A 167 -16.07 -13.03 22.68
N SER A 168 -15.72 -12.43 21.55
CA SER A 168 -15.49 -13.15 20.30
C SER A 168 -14.25 -14.05 20.39
N VAL A 169 -14.32 -15.24 19.79
CA VAL A 169 -13.20 -16.20 19.78
C VAL A 169 -12.28 -16.06 18.57
N GLY A 170 -12.45 -15.03 17.72
CA GLY A 170 -11.70 -14.90 16.46
C GLY A 170 -12.06 -16.00 15.45
N GLY A 171 -12.03 -15.72 14.16
CA GLY A 171 -12.19 -16.73 13.09
C GLY A 171 -13.52 -17.51 12.99
N ASP A 172 -14.45 -17.41 13.95
CA ASP A 172 -15.77 -18.04 13.86
C ASP A 172 -16.70 -17.17 12.98
N ASN A 173 -16.97 -17.67 11.78
CA ASN A 173 -17.84 -17.02 10.79
C ASN A 173 -19.25 -16.69 11.32
N ARG A 174 -19.73 -17.38 12.35
CA ARG A 174 -21.04 -17.08 12.97
C ARG A 174 -21.06 -15.70 13.62
N ASN A 175 -19.94 -15.29 14.23
CA ASN A 175 -19.86 -14.00 14.92
C ASN A 175 -20.03 -12.82 13.94
N TRP A 176 -19.57 -12.95 12.69
CA TRP A 176 -19.67 -11.86 11.72
C TRP A 176 -21.09 -11.53 11.29
N ASN A 177 -21.95 -12.56 11.20
CA ASN A 177 -23.37 -12.36 10.91
C ASN A 177 -24.06 -11.71 12.10
N ASP A 178 -23.75 -12.14 13.32
CA ASP A 178 -24.32 -11.57 14.54
C ASP A 178 -23.91 -10.10 14.70
N PHE A 179 -22.64 -9.74 14.50
CA PHE A 179 -22.23 -8.33 14.51
C PHE A 179 -23.01 -7.49 13.50
N SER A 180 -23.14 -7.99 12.27
CA SER A 180 -23.79 -7.22 11.20
C SER A 180 -25.30 -7.08 11.39
N ASN A 181 -25.96 -8.14 11.89
CA ASN A 181 -27.41 -8.20 12.02
C ASN A 181 -27.95 -7.69 13.36
N LEU A 182 -27.19 -7.88 14.44
CA LEU A 182 -27.64 -7.58 15.81
C LEU A 182 -27.06 -6.28 16.37
N ILE A 183 -25.91 -5.81 15.86
CA ILE A 183 -25.30 -4.54 16.32
C ILE A 183 -25.47 -3.46 15.25
N GLY A 184 -25.08 -3.78 14.01
CA GLY A 184 -25.27 -2.88 12.88
C GLY A 184 -24.20 -3.05 11.82
N PHE A 185 -24.52 -2.61 10.61
CA PHE A 185 -23.62 -2.70 9.47
C PHE A 185 -23.87 -1.51 8.54
N ASP A 186 -22.80 -0.86 8.12
CA ASP A 186 -22.84 0.22 7.13
C ASP A 186 -22.24 -0.29 5.80
N PRO A 187 -23.07 -0.52 4.76
CA PRO A 187 -22.61 -1.04 3.47
C PRO A 187 -21.60 -0.10 2.78
N GLY A 188 -20.61 -0.68 2.13
CA GLY A 188 -19.58 0.07 1.42
C GLY A 188 -18.52 0.70 2.33
N ARG A 189 -18.43 0.25 3.59
CA ARG A 189 -17.46 0.71 4.59
C ARG A 189 -16.88 -0.45 5.37
N ILE A 190 -15.70 -0.25 5.93
CA ILE A 190 -15.17 -1.20 6.93
C ILE A 190 -15.90 -0.94 8.25
N ASN A 191 -16.49 -1.99 8.81
CA ASN A 191 -17.22 -1.98 10.07
C ASN A 191 -16.33 -2.55 11.18
N ILE A 192 -16.02 -1.74 12.18
CA ILE A 192 -15.10 -2.05 13.28
C ILE A 192 -15.91 -2.12 14.57
N TYR A 193 -15.96 -3.30 15.20
CA TYR A 193 -16.72 -3.51 16.44
C TYR A 193 -15.77 -3.53 17.64
N TRP A 194 -15.96 -2.61 18.58
CA TRP A 194 -15.16 -2.50 19.80
C TRP A 194 -15.87 -3.22 20.95
N ILE A 195 -15.35 -4.40 21.29
CA ILE A 195 -15.99 -5.36 22.19
C ILE A 195 -15.15 -5.61 23.45
N ASN A 196 -15.60 -6.49 24.36
CA ASN A 196 -14.86 -6.78 25.58
C ASN A 196 -13.53 -7.50 25.29
N THR A 197 -13.59 -8.66 24.65
CA THR A 197 -12.39 -9.45 24.32
C THR A 197 -12.47 -10.08 22.95
N VAL A 198 -11.32 -10.21 22.29
CA VAL A 198 -11.12 -11.02 21.09
C VAL A 198 -10.15 -12.15 21.47
N GLU A 199 -10.48 -13.40 21.17
CA GLU A 199 -9.65 -14.57 21.56
C GLU A 199 -9.35 -14.61 23.08
N GLY A 200 -10.28 -14.13 23.89
CA GLY A 200 -10.14 -14.08 25.36
C GLY A 200 -9.25 -12.95 25.91
N ALA A 201 -8.68 -12.09 25.06
CA ALA A 201 -7.86 -10.95 25.47
C ALA A 201 -8.53 -9.59 25.15
N THR A 202 -8.28 -8.57 25.98
CA THR A 202 -8.80 -7.21 25.73
C THR A 202 -7.93 -6.40 24.78
N THR A 203 -6.75 -6.92 24.42
CA THR A 203 -5.67 -6.21 23.71
C THR A 203 -5.46 -6.72 22.28
N THR A 204 -6.32 -7.61 21.81
CA THR A 204 -6.25 -8.32 20.53
C THR A 204 -7.34 -7.81 19.58
N GLY A 205 -7.12 -8.05 18.30
CA GLY A 205 -8.04 -7.73 17.22
C GLY A 205 -8.20 -8.94 16.30
N TRP A 206 -9.17 -8.88 15.42
CA TRP A 206 -9.33 -9.87 14.36
C TRP A 206 -10.06 -9.26 13.16
N SER A 207 -9.61 -9.61 11.96
CA SER A 207 -10.21 -9.22 10.69
C SER A 207 -10.83 -10.43 9.96
N ASP A 208 -11.94 -10.22 9.29
CA ASP A 208 -12.54 -11.23 8.40
C ASP A 208 -11.86 -11.29 7.01
N PHE A 209 -10.72 -10.60 6.85
CA PHE A 209 -10.05 -10.36 5.56
C PHE A 209 -10.93 -9.62 4.55
N GLY A 210 -11.92 -8.87 5.05
CA GLY A 210 -12.83 -8.05 4.26
C GLY A 210 -13.26 -6.80 5.03
N GLY A 211 -14.56 -6.51 4.95
CA GLY A 211 -15.14 -5.28 5.49
C GLY A 211 -15.47 -5.31 6.98
N ARG A 212 -15.07 -6.33 7.75
CA ARG A 212 -15.44 -6.45 9.17
C ARG A 212 -14.22 -6.73 10.04
N ILE A 213 -14.12 -5.98 11.14
CA ILE A 213 -13.04 -6.07 12.11
C ILE A 213 -13.63 -6.07 13.51
N VAL A 214 -13.12 -6.90 14.42
CA VAL A 214 -13.37 -6.79 15.86
C VAL A 214 -12.11 -6.34 16.58
N MET A 215 -12.28 -5.45 17.55
CA MET A 215 -11.21 -4.92 18.39
C MET A 215 -11.56 -5.15 19.85
N GLY A 216 -10.62 -5.66 20.63
CA GLY A 216 -10.71 -5.65 22.08
C GLY A 216 -10.73 -4.22 22.62
N ARG A 217 -11.39 -4.00 23.77
CA ARG A 217 -11.56 -2.64 24.32
C ARG A 217 -10.26 -1.92 24.73
N ASN A 218 -9.18 -2.64 24.98
CA ASN A 218 -7.90 -2.14 25.51
C ASN A 218 -6.73 -2.38 24.54
N THR A 219 -6.96 -2.40 23.23
CA THR A 219 -5.90 -2.61 22.24
C THR A 219 -4.89 -1.47 22.22
N GLY A 220 -3.68 -1.72 21.71
CA GLY A 220 -2.79 -0.61 21.30
C GLY A 220 -3.41 0.19 20.16
N PHE A 221 -3.04 1.46 20.03
CA PHE A 221 -3.58 2.33 18.98
C PHE A 221 -3.16 1.89 17.57
N GLU A 222 -1.98 1.27 17.49
CA GLU A 222 -1.37 0.70 16.28
C GLU A 222 -1.98 -0.62 15.84
N LEU A 223 -2.76 -1.31 16.69
CA LEU A 223 -3.38 -2.57 16.29
C LEU A 223 -4.45 -2.37 15.22
N LEU A 224 -5.13 -1.22 15.19
CA LEU A 224 -6.18 -1.00 14.19
C LEU A 224 -5.63 -1.01 12.76
N VAL A 225 -4.44 -0.43 12.52
CA VAL A 225 -3.83 -0.48 11.17
C VAL A 225 -3.45 -1.90 10.76
N HIS A 226 -3.09 -2.76 11.72
CA HIS A 226 -2.84 -4.19 11.48
C HIS A 226 -4.10 -4.91 10.98
N GLU A 227 -5.22 -4.75 11.69
CA GLU A 227 -6.47 -5.41 11.31
C GLU A 227 -7.06 -4.88 10.00
N ILE A 228 -6.91 -3.57 9.73
CA ILE A 228 -7.26 -3.01 8.43
C ILE A 228 -6.31 -3.55 7.34
N GLY A 229 -5.04 -3.75 7.65
CA GLY A 229 -4.07 -4.42 6.77
C GLY A 229 -4.58 -5.80 6.33
N HIS A 230 -5.10 -6.60 7.25
CA HIS A 230 -5.77 -7.87 6.90
C HIS A 230 -6.99 -7.67 5.98
N GLY A 231 -7.83 -6.66 6.26
CA GLY A 231 -8.93 -6.28 5.38
C GLY A 231 -8.49 -5.82 3.97
N PHE A 232 -7.23 -5.42 3.83
CA PHE A 232 -6.56 -5.09 2.57
C PHE A 232 -5.69 -6.24 2.03
N SER A 233 -6.01 -7.48 2.41
CA SER A 233 -5.36 -8.72 1.94
C SER A 233 -3.90 -8.85 2.32
N LEU A 234 -3.46 -8.17 3.38
CA LEU A 234 -2.16 -8.45 3.96
C LEU A 234 -2.25 -9.60 4.96
N PHE A 235 -1.15 -10.32 5.11
CA PHE A 235 -1.02 -11.34 6.13
C PHE A 235 0.31 -11.17 6.86
N HIS A 236 0.47 -11.92 7.93
CA HIS A 236 1.69 -11.91 8.71
C HIS A 236 2.85 -12.44 7.85
N PRO A 237 3.93 -11.67 7.67
CA PRO A 237 5.10 -12.12 6.91
C PRO A 237 5.93 -13.15 7.69
N VAL A 238 5.70 -13.25 9.00
CA VAL A 238 6.43 -14.07 9.97
C VAL A 238 5.47 -14.54 11.06
N ALA A 239 5.83 -15.59 11.78
CA ALA A 239 5.10 -16.02 12.98
C ALA A 239 5.36 -15.06 14.17
N CYS A 240 4.53 -15.17 15.20
CA CYS A 240 4.72 -14.48 16.48
C CYS A 240 6.15 -14.68 17.04
N GLY A 241 6.86 -13.57 17.29
CA GLY A 241 8.25 -13.59 17.77
C GLY A 241 9.31 -13.91 16.70
N GLY A 242 8.92 -14.07 15.44
CA GLY A 242 9.86 -14.30 14.34
C GLY A 242 10.40 -13.00 13.76
N ALA A 243 11.60 -12.58 14.14
CA ALA A 243 12.36 -11.59 13.38
C ALA A 243 13.17 -12.28 12.28
N THR A 244 13.31 -11.66 11.11
CA THR A 244 14.17 -12.13 10.02
C THR A 244 15.07 -11.00 9.53
N ALA A 245 15.93 -11.28 8.55
CA ALA A 245 16.74 -10.23 7.91
C ALA A 245 15.89 -9.13 7.24
N ASN A 246 14.61 -9.40 6.95
CA ASN A 246 13.73 -8.52 6.21
C ASN A 246 12.55 -8.00 7.05
N TRP A 247 12.38 -8.46 8.29
CA TRP A 247 11.21 -8.19 9.13
C TRP A 247 11.57 -8.09 10.61
N ASP A 248 11.01 -7.09 11.31
CA ASP A 248 10.94 -7.02 12.77
C ASP A 248 9.50 -6.73 13.24
N ASP A 249 9.37 -6.38 14.52
CA ASP A 249 8.09 -6.07 15.14
C ASP A 249 7.54 -4.69 14.75
N THR A 250 8.30 -3.82 14.08
CA THR A 250 7.80 -2.51 13.66
C THR A 250 7.02 -2.54 12.35
N ASN A 251 6.95 -3.67 11.64
CA ASN A 251 6.06 -3.81 10.48
C ASN A 251 4.58 -3.86 10.92
N ILE A 252 3.66 -3.21 10.19
CA ILE A 252 2.24 -3.26 10.54
C ILE A 252 1.64 -4.66 10.54
N MET A 253 2.22 -5.63 9.83
CA MET A 253 1.73 -7.00 9.80
C MET A 253 2.50 -7.93 10.74
N ALA A 254 3.35 -7.40 11.62
CA ALA A 254 3.94 -8.19 12.70
C ALA A 254 2.82 -8.72 13.62
N PRO A 255 2.65 -10.05 13.81
CA PRO A 255 1.51 -10.62 14.53
C PRO A 255 1.45 -10.28 16.03
N CYS A 256 2.61 -10.12 16.67
CA CYS A 256 2.71 -9.95 18.12
C CYS A 256 3.51 -8.69 18.50
N SER A 257 3.14 -7.57 17.90
CA SER A 257 3.79 -6.28 18.11
C SER A 257 2.90 -5.30 18.85
N ALA A 258 3.52 -4.32 19.51
CA ALA A 258 2.87 -3.11 20.03
C ALA A 258 3.57 -1.82 19.52
N THR A 259 4.43 -1.93 18.51
CA THR A 259 5.32 -0.88 18.00
C THR A 259 5.25 -0.78 16.48
N ARG A 260 4.07 -1.09 15.91
CA ARG A 260 3.84 -1.11 14.46
C ARG A 260 3.89 0.29 13.88
N GLU A 261 4.78 0.49 12.91
CA GLU A 261 5.12 1.79 12.34
C GLU A 261 5.20 1.78 10.82
N PHE A 262 5.69 0.68 10.18
CA PHE A 262 6.02 0.71 8.75
C PHE A 262 5.25 -0.27 7.86
N VAL A 263 5.11 0.08 6.58
CA VAL A 263 4.52 -0.74 5.51
C VAL A 263 5.46 -0.76 4.30
N THR A 264 5.81 -1.96 3.82
CA THR A 264 6.69 -2.06 2.64
C THR A 264 5.92 -1.75 1.35
N GLU A 265 6.61 -1.37 0.26
CA GLU A 265 5.98 -1.23 -1.05
C GLU A 265 5.39 -2.53 -1.58
N GLY A 266 5.97 -3.69 -1.22
CA GLY A 266 5.41 -4.99 -1.51
C GLY A 266 4.03 -5.22 -0.86
N GLN A 267 3.86 -4.78 0.39
CA GLN A 267 2.58 -4.81 1.09
C GLN A 267 1.63 -3.76 0.49
N ASN A 268 2.09 -2.52 0.29
CA ASN A 268 1.30 -1.45 -0.32
C ASN A 268 0.76 -1.84 -1.70
N PHE A 269 1.56 -2.51 -2.53
CA PHE A 269 1.11 -3.08 -3.80
C PHE A 269 -0.06 -4.05 -3.61
N ARG A 270 0.06 -5.00 -2.67
CA ARG A 270 -1.01 -5.98 -2.38
C ARG A 270 -2.29 -5.29 -1.91
N MET A 271 -2.18 -4.28 -1.04
CA MET A 271 -3.32 -3.50 -0.56
C MET A 271 -4.10 -2.84 -1.70
N HIS A 272 -3.41 -2.33 -2.74
CA HIS A 272 -4.06 -1.64 -3.86
C HIS A 272 -4.49 -2.55 -5.00
N PHE A 273 -3.72 -3.59 -5.30
CA PHE A 273 -3.87 -4.34 -6.54
C PHE A 273 -4.42 -5.75 -6.33
N ASN A 274 -4.44 -6.31 -5.12
CA ASN A 274 -5.06 -7.61 -4.90
C ASN A 274 -6.60 -7.52 -5.10
N PRO A 275 -7.21 -8.35 -5.97
CA PRO A 275 -8.66 -8.35 -6.15
C PRO A 275 -9.47 -8.52 -4.86
N ALA A 276 -8.94 -9.30 -3.90
CA ALA A 276 -9.58 -9.58 -2.63
C ALA A 276 -9.47 -8.43 -1.61
N SER A 277 -8.59 -7.45 -1.85
CA SER A 277 -8.42 -6.31 -0.94
C SER A 277 -9.73 -5.54 -0.88
N SER A 278 -10.14 -5.10 0.32
CA SER A 278 -11.34 -4.26 0.47
C SER A 278 -11.28 -2.98 -0.38
N VAL A 279 -10.08 -2.48 -0.72
CA VAL A 279 -9.90 -1.37 -1.69
C VAL A 279 -10.61 -1.67 -3.02
N ASN A 280 -10.55 -2.92 -3.48
CA ASN A 280 -11.13 -3.37 -4.74
C ASN A 280 -12.49 -4.04 -4.51
N ALA A 281 -12.59 -5.00 -3.60
CA ALA A 281 -13.78 -5.82 -3.40
C ALA A 281 -14.95 -5.08 -2.72
N LEU A 282 -14.65 -4.17 -1.79
CA LEU A 282 -15.66 -3.43 -1.05
C LEU A 282 -15.88 -2.03 -1.62
N TYR A 283 -14.79 -1.29 -1.84
CA TYR A 283 -14.88 0.11 -2.28
C TYR A 283 -14.94 0.27 -3.80
N GLY A 284 -14.52 -0.74 -4.58
CA GLY A 284 -14.40 -0.61 -6.03
C GLY A 284 -13.53 0.59 -6.44
N ALA A 285 -12.53 0.94 -5.63
CA ALA A 285 -11.87 2.24 -5.69
C ALA A 285 -10.95 2.42 -6.92
N ARG A 286 -10.70 1.35 -7.67
CA ARG A 286 -9.78 1.34 -8.82
C ARG A 286 -10.47 0.78 -10.08
N PRO A 287 -11.59 1.36 -10.53
CA PRO A 287 -12.37 0.80 -11.64
C PRO A 287 -11.53 0.79 -12.93
N GLY A 288 -11.48 -0.37 -13.59
CA GLY A 288 -10.73 -0.57 -14.83
C GLY A 288 -9.20 -0.62 -14.68
N ALA A 289 -8.66 -0.43 -13.47
CA ALA A 289 -7.25 -0.65 -13.21
C ALA A 289 -6.96 -2.16 -13.17
N PRO A 290 -5.76 -2.60 -13.60
CA PRO A 290 -5.38 -4.00 -13.47
C PRO A 290 -5.31 -4.39 -11.99
N THR A 291 -5.80 -5.59 -11.68
CA THR A 291 -5.61 -6.24 -10.39
C THR A 291 -4.68 -7.43 -10.55
N GLU A 292 -3.95 -7.78 -9.49
CA GLU A 292 -2.98 -8.87 -9.48
C GLU A 292 -3.19 -9.72 -8.23
N ASP A 293 -3.47 -11.02 -8.38
CA ASP A 293 -3.62 -11.93 -7.26
C ASP A 293 -2.25 -12.32 -6.69
N CYS A 294 -1.71 -11.43 -5.86
CA CYS A 294 -0.45 -11.64 -5.19
C CYS A 294 -0.66 -12.35 -3.86
N GLN A 295 -0.32 -13.64 -3.83
CA GLN A 295 -0.22 -14.41 -2.60
C GLN A 295 0.90 -13.89 -1.68
N ASN A 296 0.91 -14.34 -0.44
CA ASN A 296 1.67 -13.75 0.67
C ASN A 296 3.19 -13.64 0.51
N ALA A 297 3.83 -14.58 -0.18
CA ALA A 297 5.29 -14.73 -0.07
C ALA A 297 6.01 -14.86 -1.42
N GLY A 298 5.29 -14.94 -2.54
CA GLY A 298 5.91 -15.09 -3.85
C GLY A 298 6.25 -13.74 -4.46
N GLU A 299 7.55 -13.41 -4.54
CA GLU A 299 8.02 -12.55 -5.62
C GLU A 299 7.78 -13.30 -6.93
N THR A 300 7.05 -12.67 -7.83
CA THR A 300 6.91 -13.13 -9.21
C THR A 300 7.17 -11.95 -10.10
N ALA A 301 7.35 -12.18 -11.40
CA ALA A 301 7.40 -11.08 -12.35
C ALA A 301 6.18 -10.15 -12.22
N ALA A 302 5.02 -10.65 -11.75
CA ALA A 302 3.78 -9.89 -11.59
C ALA A 302 3.62 -9.18 -10.22
N CYS A 303 4.27 -9.72 -9.19
CA CYS A 303 4.08 -9.35 -7.80
C CYS A 303 5.42 -8.99 -7.16
N PRO A 304 5.63 -7.73 -6.76
CA PRO A 304 6.78 -7.37 -5.97
C PRO A 304 6.91 -8.24 -4.73
N ALA A 305 8.14 -8.59 -4.36
CA ALA A 305 8.42 -9.28 -3.09
C ALA A 305 7.72 -8.58 -1.93
N VAL A 306 7.18 -9.33 -0.96
CA VAL A 306 6.40 -8.72 0.13
C VAL A 306 7.25 -7.78 0.97
N GLU A 307 8.56 -8.03 1.06
CA GLU A 307 9.56 -7.20 1.74
C GLU A 307 10.17 -6.09 0.87
N ARG A 308 9.69 -5.89 -0.37
CA ARG A 308 10.27 -4.92 -1.31
C ARG A 308 10.13 -3.50 -0.76
N ARG A 309 11.25 -2.76 -0.74
CA ARG A 309 11.38 -1.42 -0.16
C ARG A 309 11.99 -0.42 -1.13
N LEU A 310 11.30 0.69 -1.36
CA LEU A 310 11.80 1.83 -2.10
C LEU A 310 12.57 2.81 -1.21
N TRP A 311 12.10 3.00 0.02
CA TRP A 311 12.72 3.83 1.05
C TRP A 311 13.15 2.99 2.24
N ASP A 312 14.06 3.54 3.04
CA ASP A 312 14.55 2.85 4.24
C ASP A 312 13.49 2.91 5.35
N ASP A 313 13.25 1.78 6.02
CA ASP A 313 12.30 1.65 7.12
C ASP A 313 13.08 1.40 8.41
N GLY A 314 13.49 2.47 9.09
CA GLY A 314 14.28 2.38 10.32
C GLY A 314 15.63 1.69 10.10
N ALA A 315 15.78 0.46 10.58
CA ALA A 315 16.99 -0.35 10.42
C ALA A 315 17.04 -1.14 9.10
N PHE A 316 15.93 -1.25 8.37
CA PHE A 316 15.88 -1.97 7.10
C PHE A 316 16.19 -1.05 5.94
N LEU A 317 17.28 -1.37 5.24
CA LEU A 317 17.65 -0.68 4.02
C LEU A 317 16.71 -1.05 2.88
N ALA A 318 16.47 -0.09 2.00
CA ALA A 318 15.72 -0.33 0.79
C ALA A 318 16.44 -1.32 -0.15
N ASN A 319 15.67 -2.24 -0.75
CA ASN A 319 16.18 -3.48 -1.35
C ASN A 319 15.67 -3.73 -2.77
#